data_AF-A0A519L5R3-F1
#
_entry.id   AF-A0A519L5R3-F1
#
_cell.length_a   1.000
_cell.length_b   1.000
_cell.length_c   1.000
_cell.angle_alpha   90.00
_cell.angle_beta   90.00
_cell.angle_gamma   90.00
#
_symmetry.space_group_name_H-M   'P 1'
#
loop_
_entity.id
_entity.type
_entity.pdbx_description
1 polymer ?
#
loop_
_entity_poly.entity_id
_entity_poly.type
_entity_poly.pdbx_seq_one_letter_code
_entity_poly.pdbx_strand_id
1 'polypeptide(L)'
;MKKNYGFNDFKFFTEMSELASRHQSFDLSLGLPDFEIDPRLRHYLKESADVITHSYESLSGNPLLINNIVKFNSQRINSLKLKKEEVIIV
;
A
#
# COMPACT_ATOMS: atom_id res chain seq x y z
N MET A 1 14.37 29.14 16.74
CA MET A 1 13.79 27.95 16.08
C MET A 1 14.84 26.86 16.05
N LYS A 2 14.57 25.69 16.65
CA LYS A 2 15.50 24.55 16.60
C LYS A 2 15.59 24.09 15.14
N LYS A 3 16.79 24.07 14.57
CA LYS A 3 16.99 23.64 13.18
C LYS A 3 17.00 22.11 13.14
N ASN A 4 15.90 21.50 12.72
CA ASN A 4 15.82 20.07 12.45
C ASN A 4 16.44 19.79 11.07
N TYR A 5 17.75 19.58 11.04
CA TYR A 5 18.48 19.23 9.81
C TYR A 5 18.39 17.74 9.44
N GLY A 6 17.80 16.90 10.30
CA GLY A 6 17.57 15.49 10.03
C GLY A 6 16.08 15.19 9.96
N PHE A 7 15.68 14.30 9.05
CA PHE A 7 14.36 13.68 8.99
C PHE A 7 14.12 12.70 10.18
N ASN A 8 14.49 13.11 11.39
CA ASN A 8 14.35 12.32 12.61
C ASN A 8 13.05 12.66 13.37
N ASP A 9 12.24 13.53 12.78
CA ASP A 9 10.94 13.91 13.34
C ASP A 9 9.84 13.06 12.71
N PHE A 10 9.63 11.87 13.29
CA PHE A 10 8.64 10.91 12.83
C PHE A 10 7.19 11.33 13.12
N LYS A 11 6.98 12.44 13.86
CA LYS A 11 5.65 12.94 14.22
C LYS A 11 5.13 14.02 13.28
N PHE A 12 5.99 14.60 12.45
CA PHE A 12 5.65 15.69 11.55
C PHE A 12 4.34 15.46 10.77
N PHE A 13 4.19 14.29 10.13
CA PHE A 13 2.98 13.99 9.36
C PHE A 13 1.71 13.99 10.22
N THR A 14 1.79 13.42 11.43
CA THR A 14 0.65 13.38 12.35
C THR A 14 0.31 14.78 12.88
N GLU A 15 1.31 15.58 13.23
CA GLU A 15 1.13 16.96 13.70
C GLU A 15 0.53 17.86 12.62
N MET A 16 0.96 17.71 11.36
CA MET A 16 0.39 18.45 10.23
C MET A 16 -1.04 18.03 9.93
N SER A 17 -1.35 16.73 10.04
CA SER A 17 -2.73 16.24 9.88
C SER A 17 -3.67 16.82 10.93
N GLU A 18 -3.22 16.82 12.19
CA GLU A 18 -4.00 17.39 13.30
C GLU A 18 -4.21 18.90 13.11
N LEU A 19 -3.16 19.63 12.70
CA LEU A 19 -3.25 21.06 12.45
C LEU A 19 -4.24 21.37 11.31
N ALA A 20 -4.18 20.63 10.20
CA ALA A 20 -5.11 20.79 9.09
C ALA A 20 -6.57 20.57 9.54
N SER A 21 -6.81 19.51 10.32
CA SER A 21 -8.13 19.20 10.89
C SER A 21 -8.66 20.32 11.81
N ARG A 22 -7.83 20.82 12.74
CA ARG A 22 -8.21 21.91 13.65
C ARG A 22 -8.59 23.20 12.93
N HIS A 23 -7.99 23.46 11.77
CA HIS A 23 -8.22 24.67 10.98
C HIS A 23 -9.18 24.46 9.80
N GLN A 24 -9.77 23.26 9.65
CA GLN A 24 -10.62 22.91 8.50
C GLN A 24 -9.91 23.14 7.14
N SER A 25 -8.60 22.92 7.12
CA SER A 25 -7.75 23.06 5.94
C SER A 25 -7.61 21.73 5.20
N PHE A 26 -7.26 21.78 3.93
CA PHE A 26 -6.89 20.59 3.16
C PHE A 26 -5.56 20.03 3.66
N ASP A 27 -5.54 18.73 3.98
CA ASP A 27 -4.34 18.03 4.37
C ASP A 27 -3.63 17.44 3.14
N LEU A 28 -2.61 18.15 2.67
CA LEU A 28 -1.72 17.67 1.60
C LEU A 28 -0.43 17.04 2.15
N SER A 29 -0.35 16.85 3.47
CA SER A 29 0.82 16.27 4.14
C SER A 29 0.74 14.75 4.22
N LEU A 30 -0.47 14.20 4.38
CA LEU A 30 -0.72 12.77 4.30
C LEU A 30 -0.57 12.33 2.83
N GLY A 31 0.46 11.55 2.53
CA GLY A 31 0.65 10.91 1.21
C GLY A 31 -0.36 9.79 0.93
N LEU A 32 -1.60 9.94 1.41
CA LEU A 32 -2.69 8.98 1.29
C LEU A 32 -3.70 9.52 0.28
N PRO A 33 -4.23 8.66 -0.60
CA PRO A 33 -5.37 9.00 -1.44
C PRO A 33 -6.58 9.48 -0.63
N ASP A 34 -7.24 10.53 -1.10
CA ASP A 34 -8.53 11.05 -0.60
C ASP A 34 -9.73 10.55 -1.43
N PHE A 35 -9.49 9.56 -2.30
CA PHE A 35 -10.50 8.94 -3.16
C PHE A 35 -10.77 7.49 -2.77
N GLU A 36 -11.96 7.01 -3.16
CA GLU A 36 -12.40 5.64 -2.89
C GLU A 36 -11.55 4.57 -3.61
N ILE A 37 -11.39 3.42 -2.96
CA ILE A 37 -10.75 2.25 -3.55
C ILE A 37 -11.57 1.69 -4.73
N ASP A 38 -10.89 1.01 -5.67
CA ASP A 38 -11.55 0.27 -6.75
C ASP A 38 -12.64 -0.68 -6.20
N PRO A 39 -13.91 -0.57 -6.63
CA PRO A 39 -15.01 -1.39 -6.13
C PRO A 39 -14.78 -2.89 -6.27
N ARG A 40 -14.00 -3.33 -7.27
CA ARG A 40 -13.67 -4.75 -7.49
C ARG A 40 -12.78 -5.29 -6.37
N LEU A 41 -11.81 -4.50 -5.91
CA LEU A 41 -10.97 -4.87 -4.78
C LEU A 41 -11.80 -5.01 -3.50
N ARG A 42 -12.75 -4.09 -3.30
CA ARG A 42 -13.69 -4.18 -2.17
C ARG A 42 -14.55 -5.43 -2.23
N HIS A 43 -15.01 -5.82 -3.42
CA HIS A 43 -15.78 -7.05 -3.62
C HIS A 43 -14.96 -8.30 -3.30
N TYR A 44 -13.76 -8.44 -3.89
CA TYR A 44 -12.90 -9.60 -3.65
C TYR A 44 -12.45 -9.73 -2.18
N LEU A 45 -12.18 -8.61 -1.52
CA LEU A 45 -11.86 -8.62 -0.09
C LEU A 45 -13.04 -9.15 0.73
N LYS A 46 -14.26 -8.70 0.42
CA LYS A 46 -15.47 -9.20 1.07
C LYS A 46 -15.64 -10.70 0.85
N GLU A 47 -15.53 -11.17 -0.39
CA GLU A 47 -15.65 -12.60 -0.71
C GLU A 47 -14.58 -13.44 0.02
N SER A 48 -13.35 -12.94 0.14
CA SER A 48 -12.27 -13.66 0.84
C SER A 48 -12.56 -13.90 2.33
N ALA A 49 -13.40 -13.05 2.94
CA ALA A 49 -13.81 -13.22 4.34
C ALA A 49 -14.84 -14.35 4.52
N ASP A 50 -15.57 -14.71 3.46
CA ASP A 50 -16.59 -15.78 3.50
C ASP A 50 -15.97 -17.17 3.21
N VAL A 51 -14.70 -17.23 2.82
CA VAL A 51 -13.98 -18.47 2.48
C VAL A 51 -12.96 -18.83 3.57
N ILE A 52 -12.59 -20.11 3.72
CA ILE A 52 -11.56 -20.56 4.68
C ILE A 52 -10.15 -20.20 4.16
N THR A 53 -9.85 -18.90 4.05
CA THR A 53 -8.54 -18.35 3.62
C THR A 53 -7.88 -17.49 4.71
N HIS A 54 -8.28 -17.67 5.97
CA HIS A 54 -7.83 -16.84 7.10
C HIS A 54 -6.56 -17.36 7.79
N SER A 55 -6.03 -18.50 7.34
CA SER A 55 -4.77 -19.05 7.85
C SER A 55 -3.58 -18.26 7.30
N TYR A 56 -2.43 -18.38 7.96
CA TYR A 56 -1.20 -17.82 7.43
C TYR A 56 -0.93 -18.31 6.01
N GLU A 57 -0.61 -17.36 5.14
CA GLU A 57 -0.12 -17.63 3.79
C GLU A 57 1.33 -18.11 3.82
N SER A 58 1.83 -18.54 2.65
CA SER A 58 3.26 -18.83 2.48
C SER A 58 4.13 -17.65 2.91
N LEU A 59 5.34 -17.94 3.40
CA LEU A 59 6.34 -16.93 3.76
C LEU A 59 6.66 -15.97 2.61
N SER A 60 6.63 -16.46 1.37
CA SER A 60 6.83 -15.65 0.16
C SER A 60 5.61 -14.80 -0.23
N GLY A 61 4.44 -15.08 0.37
CA GLY A 61 3.14 -14.55 -0.01
C GLY A 61 2.30 -15.51 -0.85
N ASN A 62 1.06 -15.11 -1.11
CA ASN A 62 0.09 -15.91 -1.87
C ASN A 62 0.60 -16.24 -3.30
N PRO A 63 0.67 -17.51 -3.72
CA PRO A 63 1.23 -17.90 -5.02
C PRO A 63 0.49 -17.33 -6.23
N LEU A 64 -0.83 -17.15 -6.14
CA LEU A 64 -1.64 -16.56 -7.21
C LEU A 64 -1.27 -15.09 -7.41
N LEU A 65 -1.10 -14.34 -6.31
CA LEU A 65 -0.68 -12.95 -6.35
C LEU A 65 0.72 -12.79 -6.96
N ILE A 66 1.68 -13.63 -6.54
CA ILE A 66 3.05 -13.62 -7.08
C ILE A 66 3.03 -13.84 -8.61
N ASN A 67 2.27 -14.83 -9.10
CA ASN A 67 2.16 -15.10 -10.53
C ASN A 67 1.59 -13.90 -11.30
N ASN A 68 0.57 -13.23 -10.72
CA ASN A 68 -0.04 -12.06 -11.32
C ASN A 68 0.92 -10.87 -11.37
N ILE A 69 1.74 -10.66 -10.35
CA ILE A 69 2.77 -9.60 -10.31
C ILE A 69 3.84 -9.83 -11.38
N VAL A 70 4.33 -11.07 -11.51
CA VAL A 70 5.31 -11.43 -12.56
C VAL A 70 4.73 -11.17 -13.95
N LYS A 71 3.50 -11.65 -14.19
CA LYS A 71 2.79 -11.42 -15.46
C LYS A 71 2.59 -9.94 -15.75
N PHE A 72 2.04 -9.19 -14.79
CA PHE A 72 1.78 -7.76 -14.92
C PHE A 72 3.06 -6.99 -15.28
N ASN A 73 4.15 -7.22 -14.55
CA ASN A 73 5.40 -6.50 -14.77
C ASN A 73 6.05 -6.83 -16.12
N SER A 74 5.90 -8.06 -16.61
CA SER A 74 6.38 -8.43 -17.96
C SER A 74 5.64 -7.72 -19.10
N GLN A 75 4.41 -7.25 -18.85
CA GLN A 75 3.53 -6.64 -19.86
C GLN A 75 3.56 -5.11 -19.85
N ARG A 76 4.34 -4.49 -18.95
CA ARG A 76 4.49 -3.03 -18.88
C ARG A 76 5.29 -2.51 -20.07
N ILE A 77 5.06 -1.25 -20.44
CA ILE A 77 5.85 -0.54 -21.48
C ILE A 77 7.35 -0.67 -21.20
N ASN A 78 7.74 -0.39 -19.95
CA ASN A 78 9.07 -0.69 -19.43
C ASN A 78 9.01 -2.04 -18.71
N SER A 79 9.12 -3.11 -19.48
CA SER A 79 8.91 -4.47 -18.99
C SER A 79 10.00 -4.89 -18.01
N LEU A 80 9.60 -5.57 -16.93
CA LEU A 80 10.49 -6.23 -15.99
C LEU A 80 10.22 -7.74 -16.05
N LYS A 81 11.24 -8.51 -16.45
CA LYS A 81 11.18 -9.98 -16.47
C LYS A 81 11.68 -10.49 -15.13
N LEU A 82 10.73 -10.84 -14.26
CA LEU A 82 10.99 -11.32 -12.91
C LEU A 82 10.81 -12.84 -12.84
N LYS A 83 11.62 -13.51 -12.05
CA LYS A 83 11.37 -14.89 -11.60
C LYS A 83 10.53 -14.87 -10.33
N LYS A 84 9.84 -15.98 -10.02
CA LYS A 84 8.95 -16.01 -8.84
C LYS A 84 9.72 -15.84 -7.53
N GLU A 85 10.95 -16.36 -7.50
CA GLU A 85 11.84 -16.32 -6.34
C GLU A 85 12.36 -14.90 -6.06
N GLU A 86 12.18 -13.96 -7.01
CA GLU A 86 12.57 -12.55 -6.89
C GLU A 86 11.43 -11.67 -6.36
N VAL A 87 10.26 -12.26 -6.07
CA VAL A 87 9.06 -11.55 -5.59
C VAL A 87 8.67 -12.07 -4.21
N ILE A 88 8.59 -11.16 -3.24
CA ILE A 88 8.11 -11.42 -1.88
C ILE A 88 7.01 -10.40 -1.58
N ILE A 89 5.90 -10.88 -1.00
CA ILE A 89 4.81 -10.04 -0.49
C ILE A 89 5.02 -9.85 1.01
N VAL A 90 5.12 -8.59 1.46
CA VAL A 90 5.39 -8.20 2.86
C VAL A 90 4.22 -7.41 3.42
#